data_AF-A0A6J7D654-F1
#
_entry.id   AF-A0A6J7D654-F1
#
_cell.length_a   1.000
_cell.length_b   1.000
_cell.length_c   1.000
_cell.angle_alpha   90.00
_cell.angle_beta   90.00
_cell.angle_gamma   90.00
#
_symmetry.space_group_name_H-M   'P 1'
#
loop_
_entity.id
_entity.type
_entity.pdbx_description
1 polymer ?
#
loop_
_entity_poly.entity_id
_entity_poly.type
_entity_poly.pdbx_seq_one_letter_code
_entity_poly.pdbx_strand_id
1 'polypeptide(L)' 'MKNLFAVIIFIAVAMSVVNLISRKFRISERYDRAPRELSAWKSLDKGIDPTKGKKK' A
#
# COMPACT_ATOMS: atom_id res chain seq x y z
N MET A 1 28.53 15.56 21.36
CA MET A 1 27.74 15.89 20.15
C MET A 1 27.98 14.96 18.96
N LYS A 2 29.24 14.56 18.64
CA LYS A 2 29.52 13.57 17.57
C LYS A 2 28.74 12.25 17.70
N ASN A 3 28.62 11.73 18.92
CA ASN A 3 27.90 10.47 19.16
C ASN A 3 26.40 10.58 18.87
N LEU A 4 25.79 11.73 19.18
CA LEU A 4 24.39 11.98 18.87
C LEU A 4 24.16 12.03 17.36
N PHE A 5 25.09 12.67 16.62
CA PHE A 5 25.04 12.73 15.17
C PHE A 5 25.17 11.33 14.53
N ALA A 6 26.09 10.50 15.04
CA ALA A 6 26.25 9.12 14.59
C ALA A 6 25.00 8.27 14.88
N VAL A 7 24.37 8.45 16.04
CA VAL A 7 23.12 7.75 16.40
C VAL A 7 21.98 8.14 15.48
N ILE A 8 21.81 9.43 15.18
CA ILE A 8 20.77 9.92 14.27
C ILE A 8 20.95 9.34 12.86
N ILE A 9 22.19 9.33 12.35
CA ILE A 9 22.51 8.74 11.03
C ILE A 9 22.17 7.25 11.02
N PHE A 10 22.55 6.52 12.07
CA PHE A 10 22.28 5.09 12.16
C PHE A 10 20.77 4.79 12.14
N ILE A 11 19.98 5.55 12.89
CA ILE A 11 18.51 5.43 12.90
C ILE A 11 17.94 5.71 11.51
N ALA A 12 18.41 6.75 10.84
CA ALA A 12 17.96 7.10 9.48
C ALA A 12 18.25 5.99 8.47
N VAL A 13 19.44 5.37 8.55
CA VAL A 13 19.83 4.25 7.69
C VAL A 13 19.00 2.99 8.00
N ALA A 14 18.80 2.66 9.28
CA ALA A 14 17.97 1.52 9.66
C ALA A 14 16.52 1.67 9.15
N MET A 15 15.93 2.86 9.32
CA MET A 15 14.58 3.16 8.84
C MET A 15 14.46 3.14 7.31
N SER A 16 15.50 3.58 6.59
CA SER A 16 15.51 3.52 5.13
C SER A 16 15.56 2.08 4.63
N VAL A 17 16.40 1.24 5.24
CA VAL A 17 16.50 -0.20 4.93
C VAL A 17 15.17 -0.91 5.18
N VAL A 18 14.55 -0.68 6.35
CA VAL A 18 13.24 -1.25 6.66
C VAL A 18 12.19 -0.82 5.64
N ASN A 19 12.13 0.46 5.28
CA ASN A 19 11.18 0.93 4.26
C ASN A 19 11.40 0.32 2.88
N LEU A 20 12.66 0.14 2.46
CA LEU A 20 12.99 -0.50 1.19
C LEU A 20 12.58 -1.98 1.18
N ILE A 21 12.86 -2.68 2.28
CA ILE A 21 12.44 -4.08 2.47
C ILE A 21 10.92 -4.15 2.47
N SER A 22 10.20 -3.35 3.27
CA SER A 22 8.73 -3.36 3.32
C SER A 22 8.08 -3.07 1.96
N ARG A 23 8.66 -2.18 1.15
CA ARG A 23 8.18 -1.91 -0.21
C ARG A 23 8.42 -3.10 -1.16
N LYS A 24 9.58 -3.76 -1.06
CA LYS A 24 9.97 -4.86 -1.93
C LYS A 24 9.34 -6.20 -1.53
N PHE A 25 9.13 -6.40 -0.23
CA PHE A 25 8.43 -7.51 0.40
C PHE A 25 6.95 -7.18 0.67
N ARG A 26 6.31 -6.39 -0.21
CA ARG A 26 4.84 -6.45 -0.30
C ARG A 26 4.49 -7.92 -0.48
N ILE A 27 3.76 -8.49 0.48
CA ILE A 27 3.41 -9.91 0.57
C ILE A 27 2.42 -10.20 -0.56
N SER A 28 2.84 -10.09 -1.81
CA SER A 28 2.06 -10.18 -3.04
C SER A 28 0.82 -9.28 -3.13
N GLU A 29 0.48 -8.84 -4.34
CA GLU A 29 -0.77 -8.11 -4.63
C GLU A 29 -2.05 -8.89 -4.21
N ARG A 30 -1.89 -10.18 -3.87
CA ARG A 30 -2.94 -11.04 -3.32
C ARG A 30 -3.35 -10.69 -1.89
N TYR A 31 -2.45 -10.15 -1.04
CA TYR A 31 -2.79 -9.75 0.33
C TYR A 31 -3.13 -8.25 0.45
N ASP A 32 -2.81 -7.44 -0.56
CA ASP A 32 -3.21 -6.03 -0.66
C ASP A 32 -4.69 -5.82 -1.03
N ARG A 33 -5.53 -6.86 -0.99
CA ARG A 33 -6.86 -6.86 -1.61
C ARG A 33 -7.92 -6.09 -0.81
N ALA A 34 -7.91 -4.77 -0.95
CA ALA A 34 -9.12 -4.11 -1.43
C ALA A 34 -9.03 -4.12 -2.97
N PRO A 35 -10.01 -4.68 -3.70
CA PRO A 35 -9.96 -4.68 -5.15
C PRO A 35 -9.95 -3.22 -5.64
N ARG A 36 -9.01 -2.86 -6.52
CA ARG A 36 -8.88 -1.51 -7.09
C ARG A 36 -10.15 -1.10 -7.85
N GLU A 37 -10.84 -2.09 -8.39
CA GLU A 37 -12.15 -1.95 -9.01
C GLU A 37 -13.22 -2.52 -8.07
N LEU A 38 -14.29 -1.76 -7.87
CA LEU A 38 -15.45 -2.24 -7.13
C LEU A 38 -16.09 -3.37 -7.93
N SER A 39 -16.11 -4.57 -7.36
CA SER A 39 -16.95 -5.64 -7.89
C SER A 39 -18.40 -5.16 -7.97
N ALA A 40 -19.19 -5.65 -8.93
CA ALA A 40 -20.59 -5.27 -9.10
C ALA A 40 -21.42 -5.34 -7.81
N TRP A 41 -21.14 -6.31 -6.93
CA TRP A 41 -21.77 -6.42 -5.63
C TRP A 41 -21.38 -5.27 -4.69
N LYS A 42 -20.08 -4.99 -4.55
CA LYS A 42 -19.57 -3.86 -3.75
C LYS A 42 -19.90 -2.47 -4.32
N SER A 43 -20.25 -2.36 -5.60
CA SER A 43 -20.66 -1.08 -6.18
C SER A 43 -22.07 -0.71 -5.73
N LEU A 44 -22.96 -1.70 -5.59
CA LEU A 44 -24.32 -1.52 -5.07
C LEU A 44 -24.32 -1.00 -3.63
N ASP A 45 -23.43 -1.51 -2.78
CA ASP A 45 -23.25 -1.03 -1.41
C ASP A 45 -22.83 0.46 -1.35
N LYS A 46 -22.23 0.97 -2.43
CA LYS A 46 -21.82 2.37 -2.58
C LYS A 46 -22.83 3.21 -3.38
N GLY A 47 -24.00 2.66 -3.72
CA GLY A 47 -25.00 3.33 -4.55
C GLY A 47 -24.57 3.54 -6.01
N ILE A 48 -23.53 2.84 -6.46
CA ILE A 48 -23.02 2.90 -7.83
C ILE A 48 -23.68 1.78 -8.62
N ASP A 49 -24.45 2.17 -9.63
CA ASP A 49 -25.10 1.25 -10.56
C ASP A 49 -24.04 0.45 -11.37
N PRO A 50 -23.95 -0.88 -11.16
CA PRO A 50 -22.95 -1.74 -11.78
C PRO A 50 -23.12 -1.88 -13.31
N THR A 51 -24.26 -1.45 -13.87
CA THR A 51 -24.55 -1.59 -15.30
C THR A 51 -23.94 -0.48 -16.15
N LYS A 52 -23.56 0.65 -15.55
CA LYS A 52 -23.03 1.84 -16.26
C LYS A 52 -21.64 1.64 -16.86
N GLY A 53 -20.92 0.59 -16.48
CA GLY A 53 -19.54 0.29 -16.93
C GLY A 53 -19.41 -0.85 -17.96
N LYS A 54 -20.47 -1.64 -18.21
CA LYS A 54 -20.43 -2.69 -19.24
C LYS A 54 -20.75 -2.08 -20.60
N LYS A 55 -19.74 -1.58 -21.32
CA LYS A 55 -19.87 -1.44 -22.78
C LYS A 55 -19.96 -2.86 -23.35
N LYS A 56 -21.05 -3.13 -24.09
CA LYS A 56 -21.26 -4.39 -24.83
C LYS A 56 -20.08 -4.67 -25.76
#